data_AF-F2I6S3-F1
#
_entry.id   AF-F2I6S3-F1
#
_cell.length_a   1.000
_cell.length_b   1.000
_cell.length_c   1.000
_cell.angle_alpha   90.00
_cell.angle_beta   90.00
_cell.angle_gamma   90.00
#
_symmetry.space_group_name_H-M   'P 1'
#
loop_
_entity.id
_entity.type
_entity.pdbx_description
1 polymer ?
#
loop_
_entity_poly.entity_id
_entity_poly.type
_entity_poly.pdbx_seq_one_letter_code
_entity_poly.pdbx_strand_id
1 'polypeptide(L)'
;MIKFPKDFLWGSSTSGPQSEGREAGDGKGDNIWDYWYKIEPFKFHNEIGPGETSTFYKNYKSDIKLLKKTGHTIFRTSIQWARLFPNGTGDINEEAVKFYKDVFQRVKNEDIQLMVNLYHFDMPMELQKIGGWENREVVYAYQNYAQTCIELFNDYVDYWITFNEPIVHVECGYLNQYHYPCKVDPQAAVQVAYHTQLASSLAVKSAHDFNKNIKIGIVLNLTPAYPRSDHPYDKKAANIAELFQAKSFLDPSVKGEYPRELIELLEEHNLLPSYNKEDLKIISENTVDYLGVNYYQPLRVKAPVNVRNSDAPFSPEYYYDTYEMPGRKFNPYRGWEIYEQGVYDIAINIKNNYGNIPWILTENGMGVEDEDRFRVDGQIQDDYRIEFIQGHLKKLHSAIQEGANCKGYLLWTFIDCWSWLNAYKNRYGLIELDLKTQNRIVKKSGEWFKQLSENNGFEE
;
A
#
# COMPACT_ATOMS: atom_id res chain seq x y z
N MET A 1 27.18 -9.99 -12.27
CA MET A 1 26.83 -9.80 -10.84
C MET A 1 26.17 -8.43 -10.68
N ILE A 2 24.93 -8.41 -10.23
CA ILE A 2 24.18 -7.18 -9.94
C ILE A 2 24.52 -6.74 -8.51
N LYS A 3 24.80 -5.44 -8.32
CA LYS A 3 25.08 -4.85 -7.01
C LYS A 3 24.29 -3.57 -6.83
N PHE A 4 23.62 -3.45 -5.69
CA PHE A 4 22.85 -2.26 -5.34
C PHE A 4 23.73 -1.25 -4.57
N PRO A 5 23.27 0.01 -4.40
CA PRO A 5 23.96 1.00 -3.58
C PRO A 5 24.31 0.46 -2.18
N LYS A 6 25.42 0.92 -1.59
CA LYS A 6 25.94 0.37 -0.33
C LYS A 6 24.91 0.34 0.81
N ASP A 7 24.09 1.39 0.91
CA ASP A 7 23.10 1.57 1.97
C ASP A 7 21.68 1.26 1.47
N PHE A 8 21.55 0.40 0.46
CA PHE A 8 20.26 0.00 -0.09
C PHE A 8 19.51 -0.88 0.92
N LEU A 9 18.23 -0.57 1.13
CA LEU A 9 17.41 -1.22 2.14
C LEU A 9 16.72 -2.46 1.57
N TRP A 10 16.78 -3.57 2.29
CA TRP A 10 16.15 -4.84 1.95
C TRP A 10 15.15 -5.22 3.02
N GLY A 11 13.89 -5.45 2.64
CA GLY A 11 12.87 -5.75 3.63
C GLY A 11 11.61 -6.37 3.07
N SER A 12 10.57 -6.31 3.89
CA SER A 12 9.21 -6.65 3.49
C SER A 12 8.20 -5.73 4.16
N SER A 13 6.99 -5.78 3.62
CA SER A 13 5.86 -4.97 4.03
C SER A 13 4.70 -5.86 4.44
N THR A 14 4.02 -5.47 5.50
CA THR A 14 2.71 -5.99 5.92
C THR A 14 1.85 -4.82 6.44
N SER A 15 0.67 -5.11 6.94
CA SER A 15 -0.18 -4.15 7.63
C SER A 15 -0.74 -4.75 8.91
N GLY A 16 -1.06 -3.89 9.87
CA GLY A 16 -1.70 -4.30 11.12
C GLY A 16 -2.98 -5.12 10.87
N PRO A 17 -3.96 -4.63 10.06
CA PRO A 17 -5.20 -5.35 9.79
C PRO A 17 -5.02 -6.73 9.15
N GLN A 18 -3.92 -6.96 8.44
CA GLN A 18 -3.69 -8.21 7.71
C GLN A 18 -2.85 -9.23 8.49
N SER A 19 -2.25 -8.82 9.62
CA SER A 19 -1.28 -9.64 10.35
C SER A 19 -1.61 -9.82 11.83
N GLU A 20 -2.14 -8.80 12.50
CA GLU A 20 -2.24 -8.76 13.96
C GLU A 20 -3.31 -9.71 14.53
N GLY A 21 -4.51 -9.69 13.96
CA GLY A 21 -5.70 -10.32 14.54
C GLY A 21 -6.22 -9.58 15.77
N ARG A 22 -7.10 -10.22 16.53
CA ARG A 22 -7.70 -9.70 17.76
C ARG A 22 -7.48 -10.70 18.90
N GLU A 23 -7.12 -10.18 20.07
CA GLU A 23 -6.99 -10.98 21.29
C GLU A 23 -8.00 -10.55 22.34
N ALA A 24 -8.41 -11.47 23.21
CA ALA A 24 -9.32 -11.16 24.28
C ALA A 24 -8.71 -10.11 25.23
N GLY A 25 -9.44 -9.01 25.46
CA GLY A 25 -8.99 -7.92 26.33
C GLY A 25 -8.04 -6.91 25.67
N ASP A 26 -7.78 -7.02 24.36
CA ASP A 26 -6.91 -6.07 23.66
C ASP A 26 -7.49 -4.65 23.47
N GLY A 27 -8.77 -4.46 23.79
CA GLY A 27 -9.46 -3.17 23.72
C GLY A 27 -9.65 -2.60 22.31
N LYS A 28 -9.30 -3.34 21.24
CA LYS A 28 -9.41 -2.86 19.86
C LYS A 28 -10.88 -2.58 19.49
N GLY A 29 -11.15 -1.42 18.90
CA GLY A 29 -12.43 -1.11 18.24
C GLY A 29 -12.54 -1.80 16.88
N ASP A 30 -13.76 -1.90 16.34
CA ASP A 30 -13.96 -2.44 15.00
C ASP A 30 -13.51 -1.43 13.94
N ASN A 31 -12.78 -1.88 12.93
CA ASN A 31 -12.63 -1.19 11.66
C ASN A 31 -13.66 -1.70 10.63
N ILE A 32 -13.70 -1.06 9.46
CA ILE A 32 -14.64 -1.42 8.40
C ILE A 32 -14.57 -2.89 7.96
N TRP A 33 -13.41 -3.54 8.02
CA TRP A 33 -13.25 -4.94 7.67
C TRP A 33 -13.78 -5.89 8.74
N ASP A 34 -13.56 -5.55 10.03
CA ASP A 34 -14.14 -6.31 11.14
C ASP A 34 -15.67 -6.30 11.06
N TYR A 35 -16.26 -5.13 10.79
CA TYR A 35 -17.70 -5.00 10.64
C TYR A 35 -18.21 -5.72 9.40
N TRP A 36 -17.54 -5.54 8.26
CA TRP A 36 -18.00 -6.12 7.00
C TRP A 36 -18.02 -7.64 7.06
N TYR A 37 -17.00 -8.26 7.66
CA TYR A 37 -16.99 -9.70 7.89
C TYR A 37 -18.13 -10.17 8.81
N LYS A 38 -18.50 -9.39 9.84
CA LYS A 38 -19.62 -9.75 10.73
C LYS A 38 -20.96 -9.81 10.00
N ILE A 39 -21.17 -8.93 9.01
CA ILE A 39 -22.46 -8.83 8.31
C ILE A 39 -22.50 -9.66 7.02
N GLU A 40 -21.36 -9.88 6.36
CA GLU A 40 -21.27 -10.58 5.07
C GLU A 40 -20.03 -11.52 5.01
N PRO A 41 -19.93 -12.53 5.88
CA PRO A 41 -18.76 -13.43 5.90
C PRO A 41 -18.56 -14.20 4.59
N PHE A 42 -19.66 -14.47 3.86
CA PHE A 42 -19.66 -15.16 2.57
C PHE A 42 -18.88 -14.43 1.45
N LYS A 43 -18.58 -13.14 1.62
CA LYS A 43 -17.74 -12.38 0.67
C LYS A 43 -16.25 -12.69 0.81
N PHE A 44 -15.84 -13.25 1.94
CA PHE A 44 -14.46 -13.57 2.23
C PHE A 44 -14.17 -15.01 1.83
N HIS A 45 -13.06 -15.23 1.12
CA HIS A 45 -12.70 -16.56 0.63
C HIS A 45 -12.59 -17.56 1.80
N ASN A 46 -13.31 -18.69 1.66
CA ASN A 46 -13.49 -19.70 2.69
C ASN A 46 -14.05 -19.16 4.02
N GLU A 47 -14.74 -18.02 3.98
CA GLU A 47 -15.30 -17.33 5.15
C GLU A 47 -14.24 -17.08 6.24
N ILE A 48 -12.99 -16.77 5.84
CA ILE A 48 -11.92 -16.43 6.76
C ILE A 48 -11.84 -14.91 6.92
N GLY A 49 -12.24 -14.42 8.09
CA GLY A 49 -12.22 -13.00 8.45
C GLY A 49 -10.93 -12.52 9.11
N PRO A 50 -10.89 -11.23 9.53
CA PRO A 50 -9.72 -10.60 10.16
C PRO A 50 -9.56 -10.92 11.65
N GLY A 51 -10.31 -11.90 12.19
CA GLY A 51 -10.29 -12.23 13.62
C GLY A 51 -8.93 -12.74 14.10
N GLU A 52 -8.35 -13.72 13.40
CA GLU A 52 -7.02 -14.27 13.73
C GLU A 52 -5.92 -13.70 12.84
N THR A 53 -6.20 -13.56 11.53
CA THR A 53 -5.21 -13.22 10.50
C THR A 53 -3.96 -14.11 10.61
N SER A 54 -2.76 -13.54 10.77
CA SER A 54 -1.51 -14.27 10.97
C SER A 54 -1.12 -14.38 12.45
N THR A 55 -2.02 -14.05 13.37
CA THR A 55 -1.79 -14.07 14.83
C THR A 55 -0.53 -13.32 15.29
N PHE A 56 -0.13 -12.26 14.57
CA PHE A 56 1.07 -11.49 14.89
C PHE A 56 0.96 -10.80 16.25
N TYR A 57 -0.23 -10.37 16.68
CA TYR A 57 -0.41 -9.77 18.00
C TYR A 57 0.03 -10.71 19.14
N LYS A 58 -0.18 -12.01 18.97
CA LYS A 58 0.23 -13.04 19.94
C LYS A 58 1.69 -13.45 19.78
N ASN A 59 2.21 -13.46 18.56
CA ASN A 59 3.48 -14.09 18.22
C ASN A 59 4.58 -13.12 17.77
N TYR A 60 4.36 -11.80 17.83
CA TYR A 60 5.32 -10.80 17.34
C TYR A 60 6.74 -10.98 17.92
N LYS A 61 6.86 -11.46 19.16
CA LYS A 61 8.18 -11.70 19.79
C LYS A 61 9.01 -12.73 19.02
N SER A 62 8.40 -13.83 18.57
CA SER A 62 9.06 -14.83 17.74
C SER A 62 9.13 -14.39 16.27
N ASP A 63 8.07 -13.74 15.77
CA ASP A 63 8.02 -13.30 14.38
C ASP A 63 9.09 -12.26 14.08
N ILE A 64 9.33 -11.30 14.97
CA ILE A 64 10.40 -10.28 14.81
C ILE A 64 11.78 -10.93 14.66
N LYS A 65 12.05 -12.06 15.34
CA LYS A 65 13.31 -12.80 15.16
C LYS A 65 13.46 -13.39 13.76
N LEU A 66 12.35 -13.64 13.06
CA LEU A 66 12.38 -14.15 11.69
C LEU A 66 12.81 -13.07 10.69
N LEU A 67 12.65 -11.77 11.00
CA LEU A 67 13.13 -10.68 10.12
C LEU A 67 14.63 -10.80 9.84
N LYS A 68 15.44 -11.09 10.87
CA LYS A 68 16.88 -11.36 10.70
C LYS A 68 17.15 -12.67 9.96
N LYS A 69 16.33 -13.69 10.18
CA LYS A 69 16.48 -14.98 9.48
C LYS A 69 16.22 -14.86 7.97
N THR A 70 15.46 -13.87 7.54
CA THR A 70 15.21 -13.55 6.14
C THR A 70 15.98 -12.32 5.68
N GLY A 71 16.99 -11.85 6.43
CA GLY A 71 17.94 -10.81 6.00
C GLY A 71 17.41 -9.38 5.93
N HIS A 72 16.37 -9.04 6.70
CA HIS A 72 15.80 -7.70 6.68
C HIS A 72 16.76 -6.67 7.29
N THR A 73 16.90 -5.53 6.60
CA THR A 73 17.50 -4.29 7.12
C THR A 73 16.44 -3.22 7.39
N ILE A 74 15.25 -3.36 6.81
CA ILE A 74 14.06 -2.55 7.07
C ILE A 74 12.81 -3.42 7.15
N PHE A 75 11.83 -3.01 7.94
CA PHE A 75 10.51 -3.65 8.01
C PHE A 75 9.42 -2.59 8.00
N ARG A 76 8.38 -2.79 7.17
CA ARG A 76 7.21 -1.91 7.10
C ARG A 76 5.97 -2.59 7.67
N THR A 77 5.28 -1.89 8.55
CA THR A 77 3.96 -2.29 9.08
C THR A 77 3.06 -1.06 9.26
N SER A 78 1.87 -1.21 9.83
CA SER A 78 0.97 -0.10 10.17
C SER A 78 0.47 -0.16 11.61
N ILE A 79 0.15 1.02 12.15
CA ILE A 79 -0.65 1.14 13.37
C ILE A 79 -2.12 1.10 12.96
N GLN A 80 -2.93 0.29 13.65
CA GLN A 80 -4.37 0.29 13.42
C GLN A 80 -5.02 1.43 14.20
N TRP A 81 -5.68 2.35 13.48
CA TRP A 81 -6.36 3.48 14.11
C TRP A 81 -7.41 3.01 15.12
N ALA A 82 -8.24 2.03 14.73
CA ALA A 82 -9.26 1.47 15.61
C ALA A 82 -8.68 0.68 16.80
N ARG A 83 -7.40 0.27 16.77
CA ARG A 83 -6.74 -0.32 17.94
C ARG A 83 -6.29 0.75 18.92
N LEU A 84 -5.69 1.83 18.43
CA LEU A 84 -5.18 2.92 19.26
C LEU A 84 -6.30 3.81 19.83
N PHE A 85 -7.30 4.13 19.01
CA PHE A 85 -8.52 4.85 19.40
C PHE A 85 -9.74 3.97 19.11
N PRO A 86 -10.23 3.17 20.08
CA PRO A 86 -11.32 2.23 19.86
C PRO A 86 -12.63 2.89 19.39
N ASN A 87 -12.87 4.13 19.81
CA ASN A 87 -14.03 4.93 19.40
C ASN A 87 -13.71 5.87 18.21
N GLY A 88 -12.57 5.68 17.55
CA GLY A 88 -12.05 6.55 16.48
C GLY A 88 -11.39 7.84 16.98
N THR A 89 -11.90 8.42 18.06
CA THR A 89 -11.32 9.58 18.76
C THR A 89 -11.44 9.41 20.28
N GLY A 90 -10.97 10.39 21.04
CA GLY A 90 -11.12 10.43 22.49
C GLY A 90 -10.03 9.65 23.21
N ASP A 91 -10.42 8.76 24.13
CA ASP A 91 -9.48 8.03 24.97
C ASP A 91 -8.63 7.03 24.18
N ILE A 92 -7.33 7.03 24.46
CA ILE A 92 -6.38 6.07 23.91
C ILE A 92 -6.50 4.72 24.60
N ASN A 93 -6.26 3.66 23.84
CA ASN A 93 -6.10 2.31 24.38
C ASN A 93 -4.65 2.08 24.84
N GLU A 94 -4.41 2.14 26.14
CA GLU A 94 -3.07 1.93 26.72
C GLU A 94 -2.47 0.56 26.42
N GLU A 95 -3.29 -0.49 26.23
CA GLU A 95 -2.79 -1.80 25.83
C GLU A 95 -2.25 -1.79 24.39
N ALA A 96 -2.88 -1.00 23.50
CA ALA A 96 -2.36 -0.77 22.15
C ALA A 96 -1.02 -0.03 22.17
N VAL A 97 -0.89 0.98 23.02
CA VAL A 97 0.37 1.74 23.18
C VAL A 97 1.49 0.81 23.65
N LYS A 98 1.24 -0.03 24.65
CA LYS A 98 2.22 -1.03 25.14
C LYS A 98 2.60 -2.02 24.03
N PHE A 99 1.61 -2.52 23.29
CA PHE A 99 1.84 -3.46 22.19
C PHE A 99 2.73 -2.84 21.11
N TYR A 100 2.38 -1.68 20.56
CA TYR A 100 3.16 -1.04 19.50
C TYR A 100 4.55 -0.61 19.97
N LYS A 101 4.69 -0.10 21.20
CA LYS A 101 6.02 0.20 21.78
C LYS A 101 6.89 -1.05 21.87
N ASP A 102 6.38 -2.19 22.38
CA ASP A 102 7.18 -3.42 22.48
C ASP A 102 7.53 -3.99 21.10
N VAL A 103 6.61 -3.95 20.13
CA VAL A 103 6.88 -4.34 18.74
C VAL A 103 8.00 -3.49 18.14
N PHE A 104 7.87 -2.16 18.19
CA PHE A 104 8.82 -1.25 17.56
C PHE A 104 10.19 -1.30 18.22
N GLN A 105 10.24 -1.30 19.56
CA GLN A 105 11.48 -1.47 20.31
C GLN A 105 12.18 -2.78 19.94
N ARG A 106 11.44 -3.90 19.80
CA ARG A 106 12.02 -5.19 19.43
C ARG A 106 12.58 -5.19 18.01
N VAL A 107 11.89 -4.58 17.05
CA VAL A 107 12.43 -4.43 15.67
C VAL A 107 13.74 -3.64 15.72
N LYS A 108 13.79 -2.53 16.45
CA LYS A 108 15.02 -1.73 16.61
C LYS A 108 16.14 -2.48 17.30
N ASN A 109 15.83 -3.33 18.28
CA ASN A 109 16.82 -4.17 18.97
C ASN A 109 17.44 -5.25 18.06
N GLU A 110 16.86 -5.54 16.89
CA GLU A 110 17.45 -6.41 15.88
C GLU A 110 18.35 -5.65 14.87
N ASP A 111 18.57 -4.35 15.08
CA ASP A 111 19.23 -3.42 14.15
C ASP A 111 18.50 -3.32 12.80
N ILE A 112 17.16 -3.34 12.83
CA ILE A 112 16.30 -3.22 11.66
C ILE A 112 15.63 -1.86 11.69
N GLN A 113 15.69 -1.13 10.57
CA GLN A 113 14.96 0.12 10.42
C GLN A 113 13.46 -0.14 10.37
N LEU A 114 12.68 0.77 10.94
CA LEU A 114 11.23 0.63 11.02
C LEU A 114 10.54 1.71 10.19
N MET A 115 9.65 1.25 9.32
CA MET A 115 8.74 2.09 8.55
C MET A 115 7.31 1.86 9.03
N VAL A 116 6.64 2.92 9.49
CA VAL A 116 5.29 2.82 10.08
C VAL A 116 4.29 3.62 9.28
N ASN A 117 3.30 2.92 8.75
CA ASN A 117 2.14 3.50 8.10
C ASN A 117 1.02 3.80 9.08
N LEU A 118 0.40 4.96 8.92
CA LEU A 118 -0.68 5.43 9.78
C LEU A 118 -2.05 4.89 9.34
N TYR A 119 -2.25 4.59 8.06
CA TYR A 119 -3.54 4.13 7.55
C TYR A 119 -3.43 3.12 6.42
N HIS A 120 -4.01 1.93 6.60
CA HIS A 120 -4.04 0.86 5.62
C HIS A 120 -5.47 0.29 5.49
N PHE A 121 -6.35 1.06 4.85
CA PHE A 121 -7.74 0.70 4.52
C PHE A 121 -8.61 0.36 5.74
N ASP A 122 -8.23 0.82 6.93
CA ASP A 122 -8.75 0.34 8.21
C ASP A 122 -9.49 1.42 9.00
N MET A 123 -10.37 2.17 8.30
CA MET A 123 -11.25 3.17 8.90
C MET A 123 -11.94 2.61 10.16
N PRO A 124 -11.81 3.26 11.34
CA PRO A 124 -12.60 2.91 12.51
C PRO A 124 -14.10 3.00 12.21
N MET A 125 -14.88 2.01 12.63
CA MET A 125 -16.31 1.98 12.33
C MET A 125 -17.07 3.14 12.93
N GLU A 126 -16.68 3.64 14.10
CA GLU A 126 -17.30 4.82 14.70
C GLU A 126 -17.16 6.06 13.81
N LEU A 127 -16.03 6.20 13.11
CA LEU A 127 -15.82 7.28 12.13
C LEU A 127 -16.55 7.00 10.82
N GLN A 128 -16.61 5.74 10.38
CA GLN A 128 -17.40 5.37 9.20
C GLN A 128 -18.90 5.67 9.39
N LYS A 129 -19.45 5.50 10.60
CA LYS A 129 -20.86 5.81 10.91
C LYS A 129 -21.22 7.28 10.72
N ILE A 130 -20.26 8.19 10.89
CA ILE A 130 -20.45 9.63 10.63
C ILE A 130 -20.10 10.04 9.20
N GLY A 131 -19.82 9.09 8.30
CA GLY A 131 -19.51 9.33 6.89
C GLY A 131 -18.07 8.97 6.48
N GLY A 132 -17.21 8.55 7.40
CA GLY A 132 -15.81 8.23 7.08
C GLY A 132 -15.13 9.40 6.38
N TRP A 133 -14.37 9.11 5.32
CA TRP A 133 -13.64 10.13 4.57
C TRP A 133 -14.51 11.15 3.81
N GLU A 134 -15.81 10.92 3.66
CA GLU A 134 -16.72 11.95 3.13
C GLU A 134 -16.87 13.12 4.12
N ASN A 135 -16.69 12.84 5.42
CA ASN A 135 -16.88 13.81 6.48
C ASN A 135 -15.55 14.50 6.85
N ARG A 136 -15.53 15.83 6.76
CA ARG A 136 -14.37 16.66 7.10
C ARG A 136 -13.91 16.49 8.55
N GLU A 137 -14.82 16.21 9.49
CA GLU A 137 -14.43 15.97 10.89
C GLU A 137 -13.52 14.74 11.04
N VAL A 138 -13.64 13.75 10.16
CA VAL A 138 -12.77 12.57 10.13
C VAL A 138 -11.35 12.93 9.66
N VAL A 139 -11.21 13.96 8.81
CA VAL A 139 -9.89 14.48 8.39
C VAL A 139 -9.14 15.04 9.60
N TYR A 140 -9.81 15.83 10.45
CA TYR A 140 -9.20 16.37 11.67
C TYR A 140 -8.99 15.30 12.75
N ALA A 141 -9.90 14.32 12.85
CA ALA A 141 -9.69 13.15 13.70
C ALA A 141 -8.42 12.39 13.30
N TYR A 142 -8.18 12.22 11.99
CA TYR A 142 -6.96 11.60 11.48
C TYR A 142 -5.72 12.42 11.80
N GLN A 143 -5.77 13.75 11.64
CA GLN A 143 -4.66 14.62 12.04
C GLN A 143 -4.28 14.42 13.51
N ASN A 144 -5.27 14.42 14.41
CA ASN A 144 -5.04 14.18 15.84
C ASN A 144 -4.47 12.78 16.12
N TYR A 145 -4.98 11.75 15.43
CA TYR A 145 -4.45 10.40 15.50
C TYR A 145 -2.98 10.32 15.03
N ALA A 146 -2.67 10.91 13.88
CA ALA A 146 -1.32 10.96 13.32
C ALA A 146 -0.35 11.66 14.27
N GLN A 147 -0.73 12.84 14.79
CA GLN A 147 0.05 13.57 15.79
C GLN A 147 0.31 12.71 17.03
N THR A 148 -0.73 12.06 17.57
CA THR A 148 -0.58 11.19 18.75
C THR A 148 0.38 10.03 18.49
N CYS A 149 0.31 9.40 17.31
CA CYS A 149 1.24 8.34 16.93
C CYS A 149 2.69 8.84 16.87
N ILE A 150 2.91 10.00 16.28
CA ILE A 150 4.24 10.62 16.18
C ILE A 150 4.78 10.91 17.58
N GLU A 151 4.00 11.56 18.44
CA GLU A 151 4.40 11.87 19.82
C GLU A 151 4.73 10.62 20.65
N LEU A 152 3.98 9.53 20.46
CA LEU A 152 4.16 8.30 21.24
C LEU A 152 5.31 7.40 20.76
N PHE A 153 5.59 7.39 19.46
CA PHE A 153 6.41 6.34 18.85
C PHE A 153 7.59 6.83 18.01
N ASN A 154 7.75 8.14 17.77
CA ASN A 154 8.78 8.64 16.86
C ASN A 154 10.22 8.22 17.23
N ASP A 155 10.51 8.00 18.51
CA ASP A 155 11.83 7.52 18.97
C ASP A 155 12.21 6.14 18.39
N TYR A 156 11.24 5.37 17.90
CA TYR A 156 11.45 4.04 17.32
C TYR A 156 11.31 3.99 15.79
N VAL A 157 10.74 5.02 15.17
CA VAL A 157 10.32 5.00 13.77
C VAL A 157 11.32 5.78 12.91
N ASP A 158 11.90 5.12 11.90
CA ASP A 158 12.85 5.75 10.98
C ASP A 158 12.15 6.46 9.81
N TYR A 159 10.98 5.93 9.41
CA TYR A 159 10.18 6.43 8.28
C TYR A 159 8.69 6.36 8.61
N TRP A 160 8.01 7.50 8.60
CA TRP A 160 6.55 7.55 8.70
C TRP A 160 5.91 7.51 7.32
N ILE A 161 4.73 6.91 7.22
CA ILE A 161 3.87 6.95 6.03
C ILE A 161 2.49 7.41 6.45
N THR A 162 1.92 8.38 5.73
CA THR A 162 0.55 8.84 5.97
C THR A 162 -0.47 7.76 5.55
N PHE A 163 -0.44 7.36 4.29
CA PHE A 163 -1.37 6.41 3.69
C PHE A 163 -0.67 5.34 2.87
N ASN A 164 -1.23 4.13 2.89
CA ASN A 164 -1.02 3.13 1.84
C ASN A 164 -2.08 3.29 0.74
N GLU A 165 -1.63 3.50 -0.50
CA GLU A 165 -2.43 3.52 -1.73
C GLU A 165 -3.81 4.17 -1.55
N PRO A 166 -3.89 5.47 -1.23
CA PRO A 166 -5.16 6.14 -0.92
C PRO A 166 -6.20 6.05 -2.05
N ILE A 167 -5.76 5.90 -3.31
CA ILE A 167 -6.66 5.66 -4.45
C ILE A 167 -7.45 4.35 -4.32
N VAL A 168 -6.88 3.33 -3.68
CA VAL A 168 -7.52 2.01 -3.57
C VAL A 168 -8.78 2.07 -2.73
N HIS A 169 -8.80 2.76 -1.58
CA HIS A 169 -10.07 2.87 -0.81
C HIS A 169 -11.07 3.83 -1.44
N VAL A 170 -10.63 4.77 -2.28
CA VAL A 170 -11.54 5.57 -3.12
C VAL A 170 -12.25 4.65 -4.12
N GLU A 171 -11.49 3.95 -4.96
CA GLU A 171 -12.04 3.10 -6.01
C GLU A 171 -12.82 1.92 -5.42
N CYS A 172 -12.22 1.17 -4.50
CA CYS A 172 -12.85 -0.01 -3.91
C CYS A 172 -14.04 0.35 -3.01
N GLY A 173 -14.01 1.50 -2.32
CA GLY A 173 -15.05 1.90 -1.37
C GLY A 173 -16.24 2.62 -1.99
N TYR A 174 -16.01 3.35 -3.09
CA TYR A 174 -16.97 4.31 -3.64
C TYR A 174 -17.26 4.13 -5.14
N LEU A 175 -16.56 3.24 -5.85
CA LEU A 175 -16.82 2.94 -7.27
C LEU A 175 -17.06 1.44 -7.53
N ASN A 176 -16.19 0.58 -7.01
CA ASN A 176 -16.06 -0.82 -7.43
C ASN A 176 -16.52 -1.85 -6.38
N GLN A 177 -16.95 -1.38 -5.20
CA GLN A 177 -17.58 -2.20 -4.15
C GLN A 177 -16.71 -3.35 -3.60
N TYR A 178 -15.40 -3.16 -3.57
CA TYR A 178 -14.45 -4.12 -2.99
C TYR A 178 -14.05 -3.81 -1.55
N HIS A 179 -14.30 -2.59 -1.05
CA HIS A 179 -14.15 -2.20 0.35
C HIS A 179 -15.50 -1.69 0.87
N TYR A 180 -15.84 -1.97 2.13
CA TYR A 180 -16.97 -1.30 2.79
C TYR A 180 -16.70 0.23 2.83
N PRO A 181 -17.67 1.13 2.56
CA PRO A 181 -19.13 0.95 2.53
C PRO A 181 -19.73 0.44 1.21
N CYS A 182 -18.91 0.06 0.22
CA CYS A 182 -19.38 -0.48 -1.06
C CYS A 182 -20.34 0.44 -1.83
N LYS A 183 -20.11 1.76 -1.76
CA LYS A 183 -20.87 2.74 -2.54
C LYS A 183 -20.51 2.69 -4.02
N VAL A 184 -21.43 3.17 -4.85
CA VAL A 184 -21.20 3.51 -6.27
C VAL A 184 -21.64 4.96 -6.41
N ASP A 185 -20.76 5.88 -6.03
CA ASP A 185 -21.03 7.30 -5.92
C ASP A 185 -19.77 8.10 -6.32
N PRO A 186 -19.69 8.59 -7.57
CA PRO A 186 -18.52 9.32 -8.05
C PRO A 186 -18.32 10.66 -7.34
N GLN A 187 -19.37 11.32 -6.88
CA GLN A 187 -19.24 12.58 -6.14
C GLN A 187 -18.59 12.32 -4.77
N ALA A 188 -19.03 11.27 -4.08
CA ALA A 188 -18.39 10.83 -2.84
C ALA A 188 -16.95 10.36 -3.08
N ALA A 189 -16.68 9.62 -4.17
CA ALA A 189 -15.33 9.18 -4.51
C ALA A 189 -14.35 10.35 -4.65
N VAL A 190 -14.74 11.42 -5.37
CA VAL A 190 -13.90 12.61 -5.55
C VAL A 190 -13.73 13.38 -4.25
N GLN A 191 -14.79 13.52 -3.44
CA GLN A 191 -14.69 14.15 -2.12
C GLN A 191 -13.75 13.39 -1.19
N VAL A 192 -13.85 12.05 -1.17
CA VAL A 192 -13.01 11.16 -0.36
C VAL A 192 -11.55 11.25 -0.81
N ALA A 193 -11.29 11.26 -2.11
CA ALA A 193 -9.93 11.42 -2.64
C ALA A 193 -9.30 12.74 -2.16
N TYR A 194 -10.05 13.83 -2.31
CA TYR A 194 -9.63 15.16 -1.86
C TYR A 194 -9.38 15.24 -0.34
N HIS A 195 -10.32 14.76 0.48
CA HIS A 195 -10.16 14.72 1.94
C HIS A 195 -9.00 13.83 2.39
N THR A 196 -8.75 12.73 1.69
CA THR A 196 -7.61 11.83 1.98
C THR A 196 -6.28 12.54 1.71
N GLN A 197 -6.16 13.27 0.60
CA GLN A 197 -4.96 14.07 0.31
C GLN A 197 -4.75 15.20 1.33
N LEU A 198 -5.84 15.88 1.73
CA LEU A 198 -5.79 16.89 2.80
C LEU A 198 -5.33 16.27 4.12
N ALA A 199 -5.88 15.11 4.50
CA ALA A 199 -5.48 14.36 5.69
C ALA A 199 -3.98 13.99 5.65
N SER A 200 -3.47 13.55 4.49
CA SER A 200 -2.04 13.27 4.31
C SER A 200 -1.20 14.51 4.55
N SER A 201 -1.57 15.64 3.95
CA SER A 201 -0.83 16.91 4.08
C SER A 201 -0.85 17.44 5.51
N LEU A 202 -1.97 17.26 6.23
CA LEU A 202 -2.07 17.60 7.66
C LEU A 202 -1.19 16.70 8.54
N ALA A 203 -1.05 15.41 8.22
CA ALA A 203 -0.14 14.53 8.95
C ALA A 203 1.34 14.89 8.68
N VAL A 204 1.69 15.28 7.45
CA VAL A 204 3.02 15.84 7.14
C VAL A 204 3.27 17.10 7.97
N LYS A 205 2.30 18.02 8.00
CA LYS A 205 2.36 19.22 8.82
C LYS A 205 2.59 18.89 10.30
N SER A 206 1.79 17.99 10.88
CA SER A 206 1.91 17.58 12.29
C SER A 206 3.26 16.95 12.60
N ALA A 207 3.83 16.17 11.68
CA ALA A 207 5.18 15.61 11.83
C ALA A 207 6.26 16.70 11.88
N HIS A 208 6.24 17.64 10.93
CA HIS A 208 7.26 18.69 10.86
C HIS A 208 7.10 19.77 11.93
N ASP A 209 5.88 20.01 12.42
CA ASP A 209 5.61 20.84 13.60
C ASP A 209 6.23 20.22 14.86
N PHE A 210 6.13 18.90 15.03
CA PHE A 210 6.73 18.18 16.15
C PHE A 210 8.26 18.13 16.03
N ASN A 211 8.78 17.75 14.87
CA ASN A 211 10.20 17.74 14.57
C ASN A 211 10.45 17.77 13.06
N LYS A 212 11.04 18.87 12.58
CA LYS A 212 11.37 19.11 11.16
C LYS A 212 12.28 18.06 10.51
N ASN A 213 12.94 17.20 11.29
CA ASN A 213 13.81 16.15 10.78
C ASN A 213 13.08 14.81 10.58
N ILE A 214 11.81 14.71 10.96
CA ILE A 214 11.00 13.51 10.71
C ILE A 214 10.90 13.29 9.20
N LYS A 215 11.18 12.07 8.76
CA LYS A 215 10.94 11.63 7.39
C LYS A 215 9.54 11.07 7.29
N ILE A 216 8.65 11.78 6.62
CA ILE A 216 7.27 11.36 6.39
C ILE A 216 6.94 11.31 4.90
N GLY A 217 6.37 10.19 4.49
CA GLY A 217 6.09 9.86 3.10
C GLY A 217 4.64 9.47 2.88
N ILE A 218 4.33 9.15 1.63
CA ILE A 218 3.09 8.48 1.23
C ILE A 218 3.45 7.29 0.35
N VAL A 219 2.69 6.19 0.46
CA VAL A 219 2.86 5.01 -0.40
C VAL A 219 1.81 5.04 -1.49
N LEU A 220 2.24 5.06 -2.75
CA LEU A 220 1.37 5.13 -3.92
C LEU A 220 1.63 3.96 -4.87
N ASN A 221 0.59 3.53 -5.57
CA ASN A 221 0.74 2.69 -6.75
C ASN A 221 0.96 3.60 -7.97
N LEU A 222 2.17 3.53 -8.54
CA LEU A 222 2.57 4.40 -9.64
C LEU A 222 2.63 3.66 -10.98
N THR A 223 1.92 2.53 -11.08
CA THR A 223 1.85 1.73 -12.30
C THR A 223 1.50 2.60 -13.50
N PRO A 224 2.35 2.68 -14.54
CA PRO A 224 2.01 3.43 -15.74
C PRO A 224 0.82 2.81 -16.45
N ALA A 225 -0.06 3.65 -17.00
CA ALA A 225 -1.11 3.22 -17.90
C ALA A 225 -0.52 3.07 -19.32
N TYR A 226 -0.18 1.85 -19.73
CA TYR A 226 0.36 1.60 -21.07
C TYR A 226 -0.75 1.61 -22.13
N PRO A 227 -0.65 2.43 -23.19
CA PRO A 227 -1.62 2.41 -24.26
C PRO A 227 -1.48 1.13 -25.09
N ARG A 228 -2.60 0.62 -25.62
CA ARG A 228 -2.62 -0.52 -26.55
C ARG A 228 -1.75 -0.28 -27.79
N SER A 229 -1.70 0.96 -28.28
CA SER A 229 -0.98 1.32 -29.50
C SER A 229 -0.55 2.79 -29.50
N ASP A 230 0.21 3.18 -30.53
CA ASP A 230 0.59 4.58 -30.76
C ASP A 230 -0.56 5.48 -31.27
N HIS A 231 -1.75 4.92 -31.47
CA HIS A 231 -2.90 5.69 -31.94
C HIS A 231 -3.24 6.82 -30.95
N PRO A 232 -3.53 8.05 -31.42
CA PRO A 232 -3.76 9.21 -30.53
C PRO A 232 -4.83 8.99 -29.46
N TYR A 233 -5.93 8.29 -29.78
CA TYR A 233 -6.98 7.98 -28.80
C TYR A 233 -6.57 6.95 -27.75
N ASP A 234 -5.69 5.98 -28.07
CA ASP A 234 -5.16 5.06 -27.07
C ASP A 234 -4.20 5.80 -26.12
N LYS A 235 -3.39 6.73 -26.64
CA LYS A 235 -2.54 7.61 -25.81
C LYS A 235 -3.35 8.54 -24.91
N LYS A 236 -4.44 9.11 -25.42
CA LYS A 236 -5.36 9.94 -24.62
C LYS A 236 -6.00 9.11 -23.49
N ALA A 237 -6.47 7.90 -23.80
CA ALA A 237 -7.03 6.98 -22.80
C ALA A 237 -6.02 6.64 -21.70
N ALA A 238 -4.76 6.35 -22.07
CA ALA A 238 -3.66 6.13 -21.14
C ALA A 238 -3.38 7.35 -20.25
N ASN A 239 -3.30 8.55 -20.81
CA ASN A 239 -3.09 9.78 -20.05
C ASN A 239 -4.20 10.00 -19.00
N ILE A 240 -5.46 9.82 -19.39
CA ILE A 240 -6.60 9.99 -18.47
C ILE A 240 -6.59 8.93 -17.37
N ALA A 241 -6.31 7.66 -17.70
CA ALA A 241 -6.17 6.62 -16.68
C ALA A 241 -5.08 6.96 -15.66
N GLU A 242 -3.93 7.47 -16.12
CA GLU A 242 -2.84 7.90 -15.23
C GLU A 242 -3.20 9.12 -14.37
N LEU A 243 -4.00 10.06 -14.89
CA LEU A 243 -4.51 11.21 -14.12
C LEU A 243 -5.32 10.77 -12.91
N PHE A 244 -6.25 9.83 -13.09
CA PHE A 244 -7.11 9.33 -12.01
C PHE A 244 -6.36 8.39 -11.06
N GLN A 245 -5.62 7.41 -11.59
CA GLN A 245 -5.03 6.34 -10.78
C GLN A 245 -3.82 6.80 -9.97
N ALA A 246 -2.92 7.60 -10.57
CA ALA A 246 -1.62 7.92 -9.99
C ALA A 246 -1.47 9.41 -9.68
N LYS A 247 -1.69 10.29 -10.67
CA LYS A 247 -1.39 11.73 -10.53
C LYS A 247 -2.36 12.46 -9.60
N SER A 248 -3.54 11.91 -9.36
CA SER A 248 -4.53 12.43 -8.40
C SER A 248 -3.99 12.50 -6.97
N PHE A 249 -3.01 11.67 -6.61
CA PHE A 249 -2.32 11.71 -5.32
C PHE A 249 -0.83 12.02 -5.44
N LEU A 250 -0.17 11.62 -6.53
CA LEU A 250 1.26 11.83 -6.71
C LEU A 250 1.60 13.32 -6.86
N ASP A 251 0.89 14.04 -7.73
CA ASP A 251 1.16 15.46 -7.96
C ASP A 251 0.89 16.32 -6.72
N PRO A 252 -0.26 16.23 -6.02
CA PRO A 252 -0.46 17.03 -4.82
C PRO A 252 0.48 16.63 -3.67
N SER A 253 0.92 15.35 -3.59
CA SER A 253 1.84 14.94 -2.54
C SER A 253 3.27 15.43 -2.75
N VAL A 254 3.73 15.57 -3.99
CA VAL A 254 5.13 15.90 -4.31
C VAL A 254 5.31 17.33 -4.83
N LYS A 255 4.36 17.82 -5.63
CA LYS A 255 4.38 19.18 -6.21
C LYS A 255 3.50 20.16 -5.44
N GLY A 256 2.59 19.67 -4.58
CA GLY A 256 1.68 20.52 -3.81
C GLY A 256 0.48 21.04 -4.62
N GLU A 257 0.26 20.53 -5.84
CA GLU A 257 -0.82 20.96 -6.72
C GLU A 257 -1.47 19.78 -7.46
N TYR A 258 -2.76 19.90 -7.76
CA TYR A 258 -3.47 18.91 -8.57
C TYR A 258 -3.22 19.15 -10.08
N PRO A 259 -3.19 18.08 -10.91
CA PRO A 259 -3.08 18.24 -12.35
C PRO A 259 -4.25 19.04 -12.91
N ARG A 260 -3.97 20.08 -13.70
CA ARG A 260 -5.01 20.92 -14.32
C ARG A 260 -6.00 20.13 -15.17
N GLU A 261 -5.50 19.18 -15.97
CA GLU A 261 -6.36 18.34 -16.82
C GLU A 261 -7.33 17.47 -15.98
N LEU A 262 -6.91 17.01 -14.80
CA LEU A 262 -7.81 16.28 -13.89
C LEU A 262 -8.92 17.20 -13.37
N ILE A 263 -8.59 18.44 -13.01
CA ILE A 263 -9.59 19.43 -12.55
C ILE A 263 -10.60 19.70 -13.66
N GLU A 264 -10.14 19.95 -14.89
CA GLU A 264 -11.00 20.20 -16.05
C GLU A 264 -11.92 19.01 -16.35
N LEU A 265 -11.41 17.77 -16.28
CA LEU A 265 -12.23 16.56 -16.43
C LEU A 265 -13.30 16.43 -15.34
N LEU A 266 -12.99 16.79 -14.09
CA LEU A 266 -13.96 16.76 -12.99
C LEU A 266 -15.01 17.87 -13.13
N GLU A 267 -14.63 19.05 -13.63
CA GLU A 267 -15.55 20.16 -13.95
C GLU A 267 -16.55 19.76 -15.04
N GLU A 268 -16.09 19.10 -16.11
CA GLU A 268 -16.94 18.62 -17.20
C GLU A 268 -18.06 17.69 -16.71
N HIS A 269 -17.80 16.92 -15.65
CA HIS A 269 -18.76 16.00 -15.04
C HIS A 269 -19.48 16.56 -13.81
N ASN A 270 -19.25 17.84 -13.45
CA ASN A 270 -19.77 18.48 -12.23
C ASN A 270 -19.40 17.74 -10.94
N LEU A 271 -18.21 17.15 -10.89
CA LEU A 271 -17.73 16.31 -9.79
C LEU A 271 -16.70 16.97 -8.87
N LEU A 272 -16.38 18.26 -9.07
CA LEU A 272 -15.43 18.95 -8.20
C LEU A 272 -15.81 18.76 -6.72
N PRO A 273 -14.82 18.48 -5.85
CA PRO A 273 -15.10 18.31 -4.43
C PRO A 273 -15.51 19.65 -3.80
N SER A 274 -16.17 19.58 -2.66
CA SER A 274 -16.23 20.73 -1.76
C SER A 274 -14.85 20.97 -1.14
N TYR A 275 -14.25 22.10 -1.50
CA TYR A 275 -12.93 22.53 -1.03
C TYR A 275 -12.96 23.99 -0.56
N ASN A 276 -11.93 24.38 0.19
CA ASN A 276 -11.69 25.78 0.52
C ASN A 276 -10.22 26.16 0.23
N LYS A 277 -9.92 27.47 0.22
CA LYS A 277 -8.57 27.96 -0.12
C LYS A 277 -7.50 27.59 0.90
N GLU A 278 -7.86 27.44 2.17
CA GLU A 278 -6.91 27.08 3.22
C GLU A 278 -6.47 25.63 3.08
N ASP A 279 -7.38 24.73 2.72
CA ASP A 279 -7.04 23.34 2.43
C ASP A 279 -6.00 23.24 1.29
N LEU A 280 -6.20 24.00 0.20
CA LEU A 280 -5.26 24.01 -0.93
C LEU A 280 -3.89 24.55 -0.50
N LYS A 281 -3.88 25.55 0.38
CA LYS A 281 -2.64 26.06 0.97
C LYS A 281 -1.94 24.98 1.80
N ILE A 282 -2.67 24.27 2.66
CA ILE A 282 -2.14 23.14 3.44
C ILE A 282 -1.53 22.08 2.54
N ILE A 283 -2.22 21.68 1.47
CA ILE A 283 -1.70 20.71 0.49
C ILE A 283 -0.42 21.23 -0.17
N SER A 284 -0.39 22.51 -0.58
CA SER A 284 0.76 23.08 -1.26
C SER A 284 2.00 23.27 -0.39
N GLU A 285 1.82 23.53 0.91
CA GLU A 285 2.91 23.85 1.83
C GLU A 285 3.47 22.61 2.56
N ASN A 286 2.81 21.45 2.46
CA ASN A 286 3.15 20.24 3.22
C ASN A 286 3.27 19.00 2.33
N THR A 287 4.22 19.05 1.39
CA THR A 287 4.59 17.93 0.52
C THR A 287 5.44 16.89 1.26
N VAL A 288 5.43 15.64 0.77
CA VAL A 288 6.16 14.53 1.40
C VAL A 288 7.67 14.63 1.24
N ASP A 289 8.42 14.04 2.19
CA ASP A 289 9.89 13.99 2.16
C ASP A 289 10.44 12.87 1.25
N TYR A 290 9.65 11.81 1.08
CA TYR A 290 9.98 10.65 0.25
C TYR A 290 8.72 9.94 -0.25
N LEU A 291 8.86 9.13 -1.30
CA LEU A 291 7.79 8.27 -1.81
C LEU A 291 8.01 6.81 -1.42
N GLY A 292 6.95 6.15 -0.98
CA GLY A 292 6.82 4.70 -1.11
C GLY A 292 6.11 4.36 -2.41
N VAL A 293 6.59 3.33 -3.11
CA VAL A 293 6.01 2.90 -4.37
C VAL A 293 5.61 1.44 -4.31
N ASN A 294 4.38 1.14 -4.71
CA ASN A 294 3.88 -0.22 -4.86
C ASN A 294 3.76 -0.58 -6.35
N TYR A 295 4.21 -1.78 -6.72
CA TYR A 295 4.09 -2.31 -8.08
C TYR A 295 3.97 -3.84 -8.11
N TYR A 296 2.93 -4.32 -8.78
CA TYR A 296 2.61 -5.75 -8.84
C TYR A 296 2.33 -6.26 -10.26
N GLN A 297 1.59 -5.47 -11.04
CA GLN A 297 1.18 -5.78 -12.40
C GLN A 297 1.09 -4.48 -13.20
N PRO A 298 1.24 -4.52 -14.54
CA PRO A 298 1.02 -3.35 -15.38
C PRO A 298 -0.47 -3.04 -15.51
N LEU A 299 -0.78 -1.77 -15.80
CA LEU A 299 -2.08 -1.35 -16.30
C LEU A 299 -1.95 -1.13 -17.81
N ARG A 300 -2.82 -1.76 -18.59
CA ARG A 300 -2.90 -1.57 -20.04
C ARG A 300 -4.29 -1.11 -20.41
N VAL A 301 -4.38 -0.05 -21.21
CA VAL A 301 -5.64 0.57 -21.60
C VAL A 301 -5.69 0.89 -23.09
N LYS A 302 -6.91 1.09 -23.59
CA LYS A 302 -7.20 1.50 -24.97
C LYS A 302 -8.34 2.52 -24.98
N ALA A 303 -8.52 3.18 -26.11
CA ALA A 303 -9.70 3.99 -26.33
C ALA A 303 -10.99 3.14 -26.16
N PRO A 304 -12.06 3.71 -25.56
CA PRO A 304 -13.33 3.00 -25.40
C PRO A 304 -13.84 2.48 -26.74
N VAL A 305 -14.23 1.20 -26.79
CA VAL A 305 -14.74 0.58 -28.02
C VAL A 305 -16.24 0.83 -28.24
N ASN A 306 -16.95 1.19 -27.17
CA ASN A 306 -18.38 1.46 -27.18
C ASN A 306 -18.67 2.86 -26.62
N VAL A 307 -19.75 3.48 -27.11
CA VAL A 307 -20.30 4.68 -26.49
C VAL A 307 -20.79 4.32 -25.09
N ARG A 308 -20.37 5.09 -24.08
CA ARG A 308 -20.80 4.91 -22.69
C ARG A 308 -22.23 5.41 -22.52
N ASN A 309 -23.02 4.69 -21.73
CA ASN A 309 -24.36 5.13 -21.37
C ASN A 309 -24.27 6.42 -20.54
N SER A 310 -24.89 7.51 -21.00
CA SER A 310 -24.89 8.80 -20.31
C SER A 310 -25.66 8.79 -19.00
N ASP A 311 -26.56 7.82 -18.81
CA ASP A 311 -27.35 7.68 -17.58
C ASP A 311 -26.64 6.82 -16.52
N ALA A 312 -25.51 6.21 -16.86
CA ALA A 312 -24.73 5.44 -15.90
C ALA A 312 -23.95 6.38 -14.95
N PRO A 313 -23.76 6.00 -13.67
CA PRO A 313 -22.87 6.74 -12.77
C PRO A 313 -21.48 6.91 -13.41
N PHE A 314 -20.89 8.09 -13.25
CA PHE A 314 -19.54 8.35 -13.73
C PHE A 314 -18.54 7.37 -13.12
N SER A 315 -17.58 6.93 -13.94
CA SER A 315 -16.39 6.20 -13.55
C SER A 315 -15.24 6.69 -14.44
N PRO A 316 -13.98 6.72 -13.97
CA PRO A 316 -12.83 7.01 -14.83
C PRO A 316 -12.78 6.16 -16.12
N GLU A 317 -13.30 4.92 -16.06
CA GLU A 317 -13.45 4.04 -17.22
C GLU A 317 -14.37 4.60 -18.32
N TYR A 318 -15.07 5.71 -18.08
CA TYR A 318 -15.75 6.45 -19.13
C TYR A 318 -14.79 6.77 -20.30
N TYR A 319 -13.52 7.02 -20.00
CA TYR A 319 -12.51 7.48 -20.95
C TYR A 319 -11.57 6.40 -21.49
N TYR A 320 -11.63 5.19 -20.94
CA TYR A 320 -10.75 4.09 -21.36
C TYR A 320 -11.39 2.72 -21.12
N ASP A 321 -10.97 1.75 -21.92
CA ASP A 321 -11.18 0.32 -21.63
C ASP A 321 -9.85 -0.32 -21.23
N THR A 322 -9.90 -1.35 -20.39
CA THR A 322 -8.74 -2.20 -20.15
C THR A 322 -8.34 -2.96 -21.43
N TYR A 323 -7.05 -3.21 -21.59
CA TYR A 323 -6.50 -3.91 -22.73
C TYR A 323 -5.66 -5.10 -22.30
N GLU A 324 -6.12 -6.29 -22.68
CA GLU A 324 -5.36 -7.51 -22.52
C GLU A 324 -4.38 -7.72 -23.68
N MET A 325 -3.09 -7.49 -23.43
CA MET A 325 -2.06 -7.69 -24.45
C MET A 325 -1.90 -9.18 -24.81
N PRO A 326 -2.02 -9.57 -26.08
CA PRO A 326 -1.71 -10.94 -26.53
C PRO A 326 -0.24 -11.29 -26.28
N GLY A 327 0.02 -12.51 -25.82
CA GLY A 327 1.38 -13.00 -25.56
C GLY A 327 2.05 -12.44 -24.30
N ARG A 328 1.32 -11.70 -23.45
CA ARG A 328 1.83 -11.21 -22.16
C ARG A 328 2.27 -12.36 -21.25
N LYS A 329 3.35 -12.16 -20.49
CA LYS A 329 3.71 -13.04 -19.37
C LYS A 329 2.64 -12.89 -18.28
N PHE A 330 2.22 -13.99 -17.68
CA PHE A 330 1.01 -14.02 -16.86
C PHE A 330 1.15 -14.92 -15.65
N ASN A 331 0.63 -14.49 -14.51
CA ASN A 331 0.46 -15.30 -13.31
C ASN A 331 -0.94 -15.97 -13.33
N PRO A 332 -1.03 -17.27 -13.66
CA PRO A 332 -2.32 -17.97 -13.76
C PRO A 332 -3.03 -18.13 -12.42
N TYR A 333 -2.33 -18.02 -11.30
CA TYR A 333 -2.90 -18.19 -9.97
C TYR A 333 -3.64 -16.94 -9.48
N ARG A 334 -3.36 -15.78 -10.07
CA ARG A 334 -3.91 -14.48 -9.64
C ARG A 334 -4.70 -13.75 -10.72
N GLY A 335 -4.46 -14.07 -11.99
CA GLY A 335 -5.06 -13.35 -13.11
C GLY A 335 -4.30 -12.08 -13.51
N TRP A 336 -3.04 -11.95 -13.11
CA TRP A 336 -2.25 -10.72 -13.28
C TRP A 336 -1.18 -10.88 -14.35
N GLU A 337 -0.98 -9.85 -15.16
CA GLU A 337 0.18 -9.76 -16.06
C GLU A 337 1.45 -9.56 -15.24
N ILE A 338 2.55 -10.21 -15.65
CA ILE A 338 3.88 -9.98 -15.10
C ILE A 338 4.65 -9.14 -16.11
N TYR A 339 5.07 -7.94 -15.71
CA TYR A 339 5.81 -7.03 -16.57
C TYR A 339 6.87 -6.28 -15.77
N GLU A 340 8.08 -6.80 -15.75
CA GLU A 340 9.17 -6.30 -14.91
C GLU A 340 9.59 -4.87 -15.29
N GLN A 341 9.49 -4.54 -16.58
CA GLN A 341 9.89 -3.24 -17.13
C GLN A 341 9.12 -2.06 -16.49
N GLY A 342 7.92 -2.30 -15.94
CA GLY A 342 7.16 -1.23 -15.28
C GLY A 342 7.88 -0.60 -14.08
N VAL A 343 8.71 -1.36 -13.37
CA VAL A 343 9.54 -0.80 -12.28
C VAL A 343 10.57 0.20 -12.80
N TYR A 344 11.16 -0.07 -13.97
CA TYR A 344 12.08 0.87 -14.61
C TYR A 344 11.34 2.14 -15.05
N ASP A 345 10.19 1.97 -15.70
CA ASP A 345 9.42 3.11 -16.25
C ASP A 345 8.95 4.05 -15.13
N ILE A 346 8.51 3.48 -13.99
CA ILE A 346 8.22 4.22 -12.75
C ILE A 346 9.43 5.00 -12.26
N ALA A 347 10.58 4.33 -12.15
CA ALA A 347 11.80 4.93 -11.63
C ALA A 347 12.28 6.11 -12.48
N ILE A 348 12.18 5.98 -13.82
CA ILE A 348 12.50 7.05 -14.76
C ILE A 348 11.49 8.19 -14.68
N ASN A 349 10.20 7.91 -14.50
CA ASN A 349 9.18 8.95 -14.31
C ASN A 349 9.47 9.79 -13.06
N ILE A 350 9.73 9.16 -11.91
CA ILE A 350 10.07 9.86 -10.66
C ILE A 350 11.33 10.73 -10.84
N LYS A 351 12.36 10.17 -11.48
CA LYS A 351 13.61 10.89 -11.77
C LYS A 351 13.37 12.15 -12.60
N ASN A 352 12.63 12.02 -13.70
CA ASN A 352 12.54 13.08 -14.71
C ASN A 352 11.45 14.12 -14.39
N ASN A 353 10.36 13.72 -13.72
CA ASN A 353 9.16 14.55 -13.56
C ASN A 353 8.84 14.94 -12.11
N TYR A 354 9.53 14.37 -11.12
CA TYR A 354 9.26 14.56 -9.69
C TYR A 354 10.53 14.90 -8.89
N GLY A 355 11.45 15.63 -9.53
CA GLY A 355 12.67 16.13 -8.89
C GLY A 355 13.62 15.04 -8.40
N ASN A 356 13.45 13.80 -8.87
CA ASN A 356 14.17 12.62 -8.38
C ASN A 356 14.11 12.50 -6.84
N ILE A 357 12.96 12.84 -6.25
CA ILE A 357 12.68 12.69 -4.82
C ILE A 357 13.11 11.30 -4.34
N PRO A 358 13.71 11.15 -3.14
CA PRO A 358 14.05 9.84 -2.60
C PRO A 358 12.81 8.95 -2.55
N TRP A 359 12.95 7.70 -2.98
CA TRP A 359 11.82 6.77 -2.96
C TRP A 359 12.26 5.34 -2.65
N ILE A 360 11.33 4.51 -2.19
CA ILE A 360 11.54 3.10 -1.87
C ILE A 360 10.46 2.29 -2.60
N LEU A 361 10.84 1.18 -3.24
CA LEU A 361 9.85 0.22 -3.75
C LEU A 361 9.29 -0.54 -2.54
N THR A 362 8.20 -0.03 -1.96
CA THR A 362 7.64 -0.48 -0.69
C THR A 362 6.79 -1.74 -0.82
N GLU A 363 6.26 -2.04 -2.00
CA GLU A 363 5.65 -3.34 -2.25
C GLU A 363 5.90 -3.82 -3.68
N ASN A 364 6.38 -5.06 -3.77
CA ASN A 364 6.42 -5.87 -4.98
C ASN A 364 6.31 -7.33 -4.55
N GLY A 365 5.54 -8.15 -5.25
CA GLY A 365 5.33 -9.53 -4.82
C GLY A 365 4.45 -10.34 -5.77
N MET A 366 4.52 -11.66 -5.63
CA MET A 366 3.76 -12.60 -6.44
C MET A 366 2.94 -13.53 -5.55
N GLY A 367 1.62 -13.43 -5.71
CA GLY A 367 0.65 -14.30 -5.05
C GLY A 367 0.47 -15.61 -5.80
N VAL A 368 0.60 -16.73 -5.10
CA VAL A 368 0.38 -18.07 -5.66
C VAL A 368 -0.60 -18.83 -4.79
N GLU A 369 -1.62 -19.43 -5.41
CA GLU A 369 -2.58 -20.30 -4.74
C GLU A 369 -2.00 -21.72 -4.62
N ASP A 370 -2.36 -22.45 -3.57
CA ASP A 370 -2.00 -23.86 -3.35
C ASP A 370 -0.48 -24.12 -3.43
N GLU A 371 0.31 -23.43 -2.60
CA GLU A 371 1.77 -23.57 -2.61
C GLU A 371 2.27 -24.94 -2.10
N ASP A 372 1.43 -25.70 -1.40
CA ASP A 372 1.76 -27.03 -0.87
C ASP A 372 2.22 -28.00 -1.96
N ARG A 373 1.73 -27.83 -3.21
CA ARG A 373 2.18 -28.64 -4.35
C ARG A 373 3.67 -28.53 -4.66
N PHE A 374 4.35 -27.51 -4.14
CA PHE A 374 5.80 -27.29 -4.31
C PHE A 374 6.61 -27.70 -3.09
N ARG A 375 6.01 -28.39 -2.11
CA ARG A 375 6.71 -28.78 -0.88
C ARG A 375 7.69 -29.93 -1.13
N VAL A 376 8.92 -29.76 -0.65
CA VAL A 376 9.96 -30.80 -0.59
C VAL A 376 10.56 -30.77 0.81
N ASP A 377 10.64 -31.92 1.47
CA ASP A 377 11.22 -32.08 2.82
C ASP A 377 10.69 -31.07 3.87
N GLY A 378 9.40 -30.76 3.79
CA GLY A 378 8.73 -29.85 4.73
C GLY A 378 8.84 -28.37 4.39
N GLN A 379 9.55 -27.97 3.32
CA GLN A 379 9.72 -26.58 2.89
C GLN A 379 9.10 -26.35 1.50
N ILE A 380 8.37 -25.23 1.33
CA ILE A 380 7.89 -24.79 0.02
C ILE A 380 9.08 -24.33 -0.85
N GLN A 381 9.24 -24.95 -2.00
CA GLN A 381 10.26 -24.61 -3.01
C GLN A 381 9.70 -23.61 -4.02
N ASP A 382 9.59 -22.34 -3.61
CA ASP A 382 8.96 -21.27 -4.38
C ASP A 382 9.91 -20.53 -5.34
N ASP A 383 10.56 -21.29 -6.23
CA ASP A 383 11.46 -20.75 -7.26
C ASP A 383 10.79 -19.69 -8.15
N TYR A 384 9.49 -19.83 -8.44
CA TYR A 384 8.71 -18.83 -9.18
C TYR A 384 8.73 -17.44 -8.52
N ARG A 385 8.79 -17.39 -7.18
CA ARG A 385 8.86 -16.13 -6.43
C ARG A 385 10.24 -15.52 -6.53
N ILE A 386 11.29 -16.35 -6.45
CA ILE A 386 12.68 -15.92 -6.67
C ILE A 386 12.84 -15.33 -8.07
N GLU A 387 12.38 -16.03 -9.11
CA GLU A 387 12.42 -15.56 -10.50
C GLU A 387 11.67 -14.24 -10.70
N PHE A 388 10.49 -14.11 -10.09
CA PHE A 388 9.72 -12.86 -10.11
C PHE A 388 10.52 -11.71 -9.50
N ILE A 389 11.09 -11.90 -8.30
CA ILE A 389 11.86 -10.88 -7.60
C ILE A 389 13.10 -10.48 -8.42
N GLN A 390 13.86 -11.47 -8.90
CA GLN A 390 15.04 -11.22 -9.73
C GLN A 390 14.70 -10.41 -10.98
N GLY A 391 13.62 -10.75 -11.69
CA GLY A 391 13.19 -10.04 -12.88
C GLY A 391 12.93 -8.54 -12.62
N HIS A 392 12.18 -8.22 -11.57
CA HIS A 392 11.87 -6.83 -11.20
C HIS A 392 13.13 -6.09 -10.70
N LEU A 393 13.97 -6.76 -9.90
CA LEU A 393 15.21 -6.17 -9.40
C LEU A 393 16.23 -5.87 -10.51
N LYS A 394 16.27 -6.66 -11.59
CA LYS A 394 17.09 -6.35 -12.78
C LYS A 394 16.70 -5.00 -13.38
N LYS A 395 15.39 -4.76 -13.53
CA LYS A 395 14.85 -3.50 -14.08
C LYS A 395 15.04 -2.33 -13.13
N LEU A 396 14.83 -2.54 -11.83
CA LEU A 396 15.11 -1.54 -10.81
C LEU A 396 16.59 -1.14 -10.81
N HIS A 397 17.50 -2.13 -10.88
CA HIS A 397 18.93 -1.89 -10.94
C HIS A 397 19.31 -1.07 -12.17
N SER A 398 18.79 -1.38 -13.37
CA SER A 398 19.03 -0.57 -14.57
C SER A 398 18.66 0.90 -14.36
N ALA A 399 17.49 1.18 -13.76
CA ALA A 399 17.09 2.56 -13.50
C ALA A 399 17.99 3.26 -12.46
N ILE A 400 18.44 2.53 -11.42
CA ILE A 400 19.39 3.06 -10.43
C ILE A 400 20.73 3.41 -11.08
N GLN A 401 21.24 2.56 -11.99
CA GLN A 401 22.47 2.86 -12.75
C GLN A 401 22.32 4.10 -13.63
N GLU A 402 21.10 4.41 -14.06
CA GLU A 402 20.77 5.64 -14.77
C GLU A 402 20.46 6.82 -13.84
N GLY A 403 20.63 6.68 -12.52
CA GLY A 403 20.53 7.76 -11.55
C GLY A 403 19.16 7.93 -10.89
N ALA A 404 18.25 6.96 -11.00
CA ALA A 404 17.01 6.97 -10.20
C ALA A 404 17.32 6.86 -8.70
N ASN A 405 16.69 7.71 -7.89
CA ASN A 405 16.97 7.85 -6.46
C ASN A 405 16.26 6.81 -5.57
N CYS A 406 16.23 5.55 -5.99
CA CYS A 406 15.64 4.47 -5.22
C CYS A 406 16.55 4.07 -4.05
N LYS A 407 15.99 3.95 -2.84
CA LYS A 407 16.71 3.68 -1.59
C LYS A 407 16.52 2.26 -1.06
N GLY A 408 15.55 1.51 -1.57
CA GLY A 408 15.29 0.17 -1.07
C GLY A 408 14.22 -0.61 -1.81
N TYR A 409 14.13 -1.88 -1.47
CA TYR A 409 13.17 -2.86 -1.97
C TYR A 409 12.53 -3.60 -0.80
N LEU A 410 11.21 -3.52 -0.70
CA LEU A 410 10.41 -4.26 0.27
C LEU A 410 9.46 -5.20 -0.47
N LEU A 411 9.57 -6.49 -0.18
CA LEU A 411 8.68 -7.51 -0.71
C LEU A 411 7.31 -7.46 -0.01
N TRP A 412 6.22 -7.61 -0.77
CA TRP A 412 4.96 -8.08 -0.22
C TRP A 412 4.91 -9.61 -0.32
N THR A 413 5.06 -10.36 0.77
CA THR A 413 5.08 -9.93 2.19
C THR A 413 6.08 -10.71 3.05
N PHE A 414 6.12 -10.41 4.35
CA PHE A 414 6.96 -11.05 5.36
C PHE A 414 6.53 -12.51 5.62
N ILE A 415 5.37 -12.65 6.24
CA ILE A 415 4.68 -13.91 6.55
C ILE A 415 3.38 -13.87 5.76
N ASP A 416 2.96 -15.00 5.20
CA ASP A 416 1.64 -15.08 4.56
C ASP A 416 0.56 -14.44 5.44
N CYS A 417 -0.10 -13.42 4.89
CA CYS A 417 -1.02 -12.56 5.60
C CYS A 417 -2.42 -12.60 4.99
N TRP A 418 -3.40 -12.13 5.75
CA TRP A 418 -4.79 -12.11 5.31
C TRP A 418 -4.98 -11.05 4.21
N SER A 419 -5.29 -11.47 2.99
CA SER A 419 -5.41 -10.60 1.82
C SER A 419 -6.87 -10.18 1.58
N TRP A 420 -7.46 -9.48 2.54
CA TRP A 420 -8.79 -8.88 2.41
C TRP A 420 -9.85 -9.93 2.02
N LEU A 421 -10.67 -9.65 1.00
CA LEU A 421 -11.66 -10.59 0.47
C LEU A 421 -11.06 -11.91 -0.04
N ASN A 422 -9.80 -11.90 -0.48
CA ASN A 422 -9.09 -13.11 -0.91
C ASN A 422 -8.59 -13.97 0.25
N ALA A 423 -8.60 -13.44 1.48
CA ALA A 423 -8.08 -14.08 2.67
C ALA A 423 -6.72 -14.76 2.39
N TYR A 424 -6.67 -16.09 2.44
CA TYR A 424 -5.45 -16.88 2.23
C TYR A 424 -5.44 -17.67 0.92
N LYS A 425 -6.31 -17.32 -0.04
CA LYS A 425 -6.34 -17.96 -1.36
C LYS A 425 -4.98 -17.92 -2.04
N ASN A 426 -4.36 -16.73 -2.06
CA ASN A 426 -3.04 -16.51 -2.63
C ASN A 426 -2.04 -16.22 -1.51
N ARG A 427 -0.89 -16.88 -1.56
CA ARG A 427 0.23 -16.75 -0.61
C ARG A 427 1.34 -15.92 -1.23
N TYR A 428 1.95 -15.04 -0.43
CA TYR A 428 2.89 -14.00 -0.88
C TYR A 428 4.18 -13.96 -0.05
N GLY A 429 4.15 -14.57 1.14
CA GLY A 429 5.18 -14.41 2.16
C GLY A 429 6.48 -15.11 1.80
N LEU A 430 7.60 -14.54 2.26
CA LEU A 430 8.88 -15.25 2.41
C LEU A 430 8.79 -16.39 3.43
N ILE A 431 7.80 -16.29 4.32
CA ILE A 431 7.53 -17.25 5.39
C ILE A 431 6.11 -17.74 5.21
N GLU A 432 5.98 -19.05 5.16
CA GLU A 432 4.71 -19.76 5.15
C GLU A 432 4.01 -19.61 6.50
N LEU A 433 2.70 -19.41 6.47
CA LEU A 433 1.82 -19.55 7.62
C LEU A 433 0.92 -20.78 7.46
N ASP A 434 1.15 -21.79 8.31
CA ASP A 434 0.20 -22.90 8.49
C ASP A 434 -1.02 -22.36 9.24
N LEU A 435 -2.17 -22.31 8.58
CA LEU A 435 -3.39 -21.74 9.17
C LEU A 435 -3.93 -22.55 10.34
N LYS A 436 -3.70 -23.86 10.38
CA LYS A 436 -4.22 -24.74 11.44
C LYS A 436 -3.40 -24.61 12.70
N THR A 437 -2.08 -24.62 12.57
CA THR A 437 -1.16 -24.63 13.72
C THR A 437 -0.64 -23.25 14.07
N GLN A 438 -0.79 -22.28 13.16
CA GLN A 438 -0.16 -20.96 13.22
C GLN A 438 1.37 -21.05 13.24
N ASN A 439 1.96 -22.13 12.74
CA ASN A 439 3.41 -22.24 12.62
C ASN A 439 3.94 -21.42 11.45
N ARG A 440 5.16 -20.90 11.62
CA ARG A 440 5.90 -20.11 10.62
C ARG A 440 7.06 -20.93 10.07
N ILE A 441 7.09 -21.16 8.76
CA ILE A 441 8.14 -21.94 8.09
C ILE A 441 8.78 -21.08 7.00
N VAL A 442 10.10 -20.89 7.05
CA VAL A 442 10.83 -20.10 6.04
C VAL A 442 10.78 -20.86 4.71
N LYS A 443 10.28 -20.21 3.66
CA LYS A 443 10.27 -20.75 2.28
C LYS A 443 11.64 -20.61 1.65
N LYS A 444 11.88 -21.29 0.53
CA LYS A 444 13.14 -21.17 -0.23
C LYS A 444 13.44 -19.71 -0.58
N SER A 445 12.43 -18.93 -0.98
CA SER A 445 12.60 -17.51 -1.28
C SER A 445 13.05 -16.69 -0.07
N GLY A 446 12.69 -17.08 1.16
CA GLY A 446 13.13 -16.40 2.38
C GLY A 446 14.62 -16.56 2.66
N GLU A 447 15.16 -17.74 2.37
CA GLU A 447 16.61 -18.01 2.44
C GLU A 447 17.36 -17.29 1.31
N TRP A 448 16.80 -17.31 0.10
CA TRP A 448 17.36 -16.57 -1.03
C TRP A 448 17.35 -15.05 -0.80
N PHE A 449 16.27 -14.49 -0.24
CA PHE A 449 16.18 -13.06 0.06
C PHE A 449 17.20 -12.64 1.12
N LYS A 450 17.51 -13.52 2.08
CA LYS A 450 18.62 -13.30 3.01
C LYS A 450 19.96 -13.19 2.28
N GLN A 451 20.25 -14.12 1.36
CA GLN A 451 21.49 -14.08 0.57
C GLN A 451 21.56 -12.84 -0.31
N LEU A 452 20.44 -12.42 -0.92
CA LEU A 452 20.32 -11.19 -1.69
C LEU A 452 20.74 -9.96 -0.85
N SER A 453 20.19 -9.86 0.37
CA SER A 453 20.47 -8.76 1.29
C SER A 453 21.93 -8.76 1.77
N GLU A 454 22.44 -9.91 2.22
CA GLU A 454 23.83 -10.06 2.70
C GLU A 454 24.87 -9.76 1.60
N ASN A 455 24.57 -10.15 0.36
CA ASN A 455 25.42 -9.85 -0.79
C ASN A 455 25.16 -8.47 -1.40
N ASN A 456 24.11 -7.76 -0.96
CA ASN A 456 23.62 -6.53 -1.55
C ASN A 456 23.44 -6.64 -3.09
N GLY A 457 22.87 -7.76 -3.54
CA GLY A 457 22.72 -8.13 -4.95
C GLY A 457 22.80 -9.63 -5.21
N PHE A 458 22.81 -10.04 -6.48
CA PHE A 458 22.76 -11.45 -6.90
C PHE A 458 23.50 -11.68 -8.23
N GLU A 459 23.84 -12.95 -8.50
CA GLU A 459 24.40 -13.40 -9.79
C GLU A 459 23.28 -13.72 -10.79
N GLU A 460 23.57 -13.54 -12.08
CA GLU A 460 22.60 -13.81 -13.15
C GLU A 460 22.62 -15.26 -13.61
#